data_AF-A0A1B6ATN3-F1
#
_entry.id   AF-A0A1B6ATN3-F1
#
_cell.length_a   1.000
_cell.length_b   1.000
_cell.length_c   1.000
_cell.angle_alpha   90.00
_cell.angle_beta   90.00
_cell.angle_gamma   90.00
#
_symmetry.space_group_name_H-M   'P 1'
#
loop_
_entity.id
_entity.type
_entity.pdbx_description
1 polymer ?
#
loop_
_entity_poly.entity_id
_entity_poly.type
_entity_poly.pdbx_seq_one_letter_code
_entity_poly.pdbx_strand_id
1 'polypeptide(L)'
;MQIINLTEQTRLLGQVAPALESLREEVERVRGGEISKPVRELAPIAVRAQELANQCTQQLAVLSTSQYTAMKDGPENLAELAEASAQVSLAATLCTLAIHSRTEVLLYEDADETPETSRQNLRGAVEELDFAATTYRRLTQRLSRRLASTAERREDQQLIDRALAAPGATGTHSTTPTPAPTAVKAACPSPARSALPRGHADDGPLKGRR
;
A
#
# COMPACT_ATOMS: atom_id res chain seq x y z
N MET A 1 -22.17 -5.58 -11.02
CA MET A 1 -20.86 -5.66 -11.72
C MET A 1 -20.84 -4.58 -12.80
N GLN A 2 -19.84 -3.68 -12.80
CA GLN A 2 -19.74 -2.60 -13.79
C GLN A 2 -19.05 -3.08 -15.08
N ILE A 3 -19.60 -2.77 -16.24
CA ILE A 3 -18.94 -3.00 -17.53
C ILE A 3 -17.99 -1.83 -17.80
N ILE A 4 -16.73 -2.14 -18.10
CA ILE A 4 -15.69 -1.16 -18.37
C ILE A 4 -15.14 -1.30 -19.78
N ASN A 5 -14.67 -0.19 -20.35
CA ASN A 5 -13.89 -0.21 -21.57
C ASN A 5 -12.45 -0.61 -21.24
N LEU A 6 -12.08 -1.86 -21.52
CA LEU A 6 -10.77 -2.42 -21.21
C LEU A 6 -9.62 -1.72 -21.96
N THR A 7 -9.88 -1.25 -23.19
CA THR A 7 -8.90 -0.46 -23.96
C THR A 7 -8.59 0.85 -23.25
N GLU A 8 -9.62 1.53 -22.76
CA GLU A 8 -9.45 2.77 -22.02
C GLU A 8 -8.73 2.55 -20.68
N GLN A 9 -9.08 1.50 -19.94
CA GLN A 9 -8.39 1.17 -18.70
C GLN A 9 -6.92 0.81 -18.93
N THR A 10 -6.61 0.10 -20.02
CA THR A 10 -5.22 -0.20 -20.39
C THR A 10 -4.46 1.07 -20.75
N ARG A 11 -5.10 2.03 -21.44
CA ARG A 11 -4.52 3.34 -21.74
C ARG A 11 -4.20 4.11 -20.46
N LEU A 12 -5.15 4.17 -19.52
CA LEU A 12 -4.99 4.86 -18.24
C LEU A 12 -3.85 4.24 -17.41
N LEU A 13 -3.81 2.90 -17.28
CA LEU A 13 -2.69 2.21 -16.61
C LEU A 13 -1.33 2.54 -17.25
N GLY A 14 -1.30 2.64 -18.59
CA GLY A 14 -0.11 3.00 -19.32
C GLY A 14 0.38 4.43 -19.10
N GLN A 15 -0.48 5.33 -18.60
CA GLN A 15 -0.10 6.70 -18.27
C GLN A 15 0.51 6.83 -16.88
N VAL A 16 0.19 5.90 -15.96
CA VAL A 16 0.68 5.94 -14.58
C VAL A 16 2.19 5.71 -14.51
N ALA A 17 2.73 4.73 -15.25
CA ALA A 17 4.17 4.43 -15.20
C ALA A 17 5.06 5.63 -15.60
N PRO A 18 4.84 6.33 -16.74
CA PRO A 18 5.57 7.55 -17.07
C PRO A 18 5.43 8.67 -16.03
N ALA A 19 4.24 8.81 -15.43
CA ALA A 19 4.01 9.81 -14.39
C ALA A 19 4.81 9.50 -13.11
N LEU A 20 4.89 8.21 -12.74
CA LEU A 20 5.72 7.73 -11.63
C LEU A 20 7.21 7.95 -11.90
N GLU A 21 7.69 7.65 -13.11
CA GLU A 21 9.08 7.88 -13.51
C GLU A 21 9.46 9.37 -13.44
N SER A 22 8.61 10.25 -13.99
CA SER A 22 8.81 11.69 -13.89
C SER A 22 8.84 12.18 -12.43
N LEU A 23 7.95 11.66 -11.59
CA LEU A 23 7.92 12.02 -10.17
C LEU A 23 9.18 11.52 -9.46
N ARG A 24 9.61 10.30 -9.77
CA ARG A 24 10.83 9.69 -9.22
C ARG A 24 12.07 10.50 -9.59
N GLU A 25 12.18 10.97 -10.82
CA GLU A 25 13.28 11.86 -11.25
C GLU A 25 13.30 13.19 -10.48
N GLU A 26 12.14 13.77 -10.19
CA GLU A 26 12.04 14.99 -9.40
C GLU A 26 12.44 14.78 -7.94
N VAL A 27 11.95 13.70 -7.31
CA VAL A 27 12.33 13.31 -5.95
C VAL A 27 13.84 13.09 -5.87
N GLU A 28 14.41 12.36 -6.83
CA GLU A 28 15.84 12.10 -6.92
C GLU A 28 16.65 13.40 -7.06
N ARG A 29 16.20 14.32 -7.92
CA ARG A 29 16.86 15.62 -8.12
C ARG A 29 16.91 16.43 -6.83
N VAL A 30 15.81 16.50 -6.08
CA VAL A 30 15.78 17.24 -4.82
C VAL A 30 16.60 16.52 -3.74
N ARG A 31 16.54 15.18 -3.68
CA ARG A 31 17.35 14.37 -2.76
C ARG A 31 18.85 14.62 -2.93
N GLY A 32 19.32 14.68 -4.18
CA GLY A 32 20.71 14.95 -4.52
C GLY A 32 21.16 16.39 -4.34
N GLY A 33 20.21 17.32 -4.16
CA GLY A 33 20.48 18.74 -3.95
C GLY A 33 20.65 19.14 -2.49
N GLU A 34 20.92 20.43 -2.29
CA GLU A 34 20.80 21.08 -0.99
C GLU A 34 19.35 21.49 -0.77
N ILE A 35 18.74 21.02 0.33
CA ILE A 35 17.35 21.31 0.66
C ILE A 35 17.33 22.49 1.63
N SER A 36 17.24 23.70 1.07
CA SER A 36 17.34 24.96 1.82
C SER A 36 15.96 25.53 2.16
N LYS A 37 14.96 25.30 1.30
CA LYS A 37 13.59 25.78 1.46
C LYS A 37 12.63 24.59 1.33
N PRO A 38 12.55 23.71 2.34
CA PRO A 38 11.85 22.42 2.24
C PRO A 38 10.40 22.56 1.78
N VAL A 39 9.65 23.52 2.33
CA VAL A 39 8.27 23.75 1.89
C VAL A 39 8.19 24.15 0.41
N ARG A 40 9.10 25.00 -0.08
CA ARG A 40 9.07 25.46 -1.48
C ARG A 40 9.56 24.40 -2.45
N GLU A 41 10.53 23.59 -2.04
CA GLU A 41 11.22 22.61 -2.89
C GLU A 41 10.52 21.25 -2.89
N LEU A 42 9.98 20.80 -1.75
CA LEU A 42 9.41 19.47 -1.58
C LEU A 42 7.87 19.45 -1.57
N ALA A 43 7.18 20.52 -1.15
CA ALA A 43 5.71 20.50 -1.14
C ALA A 43 5.07 20.26 -2.51
N PRO A 44 5.55 20.85 -3.62
CA PRO A 44 5.01 20.53 -4.94
C PRO A 44 5.13 19.04 -5.29
N ILE A 45 6.26 18.41 -4.90
CA ILE A 45 6.51 16.98 -5.13
C ILE A 45 5.57 16.13 -4.29
N ALA A 46 5.42 16.45 -3.00
CA ALA A 46 4.52 15.72 -2.09
C ALA A 46 3.06 15.81 -2.53
N VAL A 47 2.60 17.00 -2.95
CA VAL A 47 1.24 17.18 -3.51
C VAL A 47 1.05 16.32 -4.74
N ARG A 48 1.99 16.34 -5.68
CA ARG A 48 1.90 15.55 -6.91
C ARG A 48 1.93 14.04 -6.65
N ALA A 49 2.74 13.59 -5.68
CA ALA A 49 2.76 12.21 -5.23
C ALA A 49 1.40 11.80 -4.63
N GLN A 50 0.78 12.66 -3.83
CA GLN A 50 -0.53 12.41 -3.25
C GLN A 50 -1.64 12.37 -4.30
N GLU A 51 -1.62 13.27 -5.28
CA GLU A 51 -2.55 13.26 -6.41
C GLU A 51 -2.45 11.95 -7.19
N LEU A 52 -1.22 11.49 -7.46
CA LEU A 52 -0.99 10.23 -8.16
C LEU A 52 -1.44 9.02 -7.33
N ALA A 53 -1.18 9.00 -6.02
CA ALA A 53 -1.68 7.99 -5.10
C ALA A 53 -3.22 7.89 -5.12
N ASN A 54 -3.89 9.05 -5.11
CA ASN A 54 -5.35 9.12 -5.20
C ASN A 54 -5.84 8.58 -6.54
N GLN A 55 -5.22 8.95 -7.66
CA GLN A 55 -5.56 8.44 -9.00
C GLN A 55 -5.41 6.91 -9.06
N CYS A 56 -4.29 6.36 -8.59
CA CYS A 56 -4.04 4.93 -8.53
C CYS A 56 -5.11 4.19 -7.72
N THR A 57 -5.46 4.72 -6.54
CA THR A 57 -6.46 4.13 -5.65
C THR A 57 -7.86 4.17 -6.27
N GLN A 58 -8.21 5.27 -6.93
CA GLN A 58 -9.49 5.43 -7.61
C GLN A 58 -9.61 4.48 -8.80
N GLN A 59 -8.53 4.32 -9.57
CA GLN A 59 -8.47 3.36 -10.66
C GLN A 59 -8.62 1.91 -10.17
N LEU A 60 -7.92 1.54 -9.09
CA LEU A 60 -8.08 0.24 -8.45
C LEU A 60 -9.53 -0.01 -8.02
N ALA A 61 -10.18 0.97 -7.40
CA ALA A 61 -11.58 0.86 -6.97
C ALA A 61 -12.56 0.66 -8.14
N VAL A 62 -12.33 1.35 -9.26
CA VAL A 62 -13.11 1.16 -10.49
C VAL A 62 -12.90 -0.25 -11.05
N LEU A 63 -11.66 -0.73 -11.12
CA LEU A 63 -11.37 -2.05 -11.67
C LEU A 63 -11.90 -3.18 -10.77
N SER A 64 -11.76 -3.07 -9.45
CA SER A 64 -12.17 -4.10 -8.49
C SER A 64 -13.69 -4.33 -8.41
N THR A 65 -14.49 -3.35 -8.84
CA THR A 65 -15.96 -3.46 -8.87
C THR A 65 -16.51 -3.75 -10.28
N SER A 66 -15.62 -3.90 -11.25
CA SER A 66 -15.93 -4.14 -12.65
C SER A 66 -15.83 -5.61 -13.06
N GLN A 67 -16.19 -5.89 -14.32
CA GLN A 67 -15.99 -7.20 -14.96
C GLN A 67 -14.52 -7.65 -15.01
N TYR A 68 -13.56 -6.74 -14.74
CA TYR A 68 -12.14 -7.06 -14.71
C TYR A 68 -11.82 -8.18 -13.72
N THR A 69 -12.53 -8.24 -12.60
CA THR A 69 -12.40 -9.32 -11.59
C THR A 69 -12.73 -10.71 -12.14
N ALA A 70 -13.59 -10.79 -13.15
CA ALA A 70 -14.01 -12.04 -13.78
C ALA A 70 -13.12 -12.44 -14.97
N MET A 71 -12.22 -11.55 -15.43
CA MET A 71 -11.26 -11.88 -16.47
C MET A 71 -10.24 -12.88 -15.94
N LYS A 72 -9.59 -13.61 -16.86
CA LYS A 72 -8.51 -14.51 -16.47
C LYS A 72 -7.34 -13.71 -15.89
N ASP A 73 -6.83 -14.19 -14.75
CA ASP A 73 -5.83 -13.52 -13.91
C ASP A 73 -6.30 -12.17 -13.32
N GLY A 74 -7.59 -11.85 -13.41
CA GLY A 74 -8.17 -10.59 -12.93
C GLY A 74 -7.90 -10.32 -11.44
N PRO A 75 -8.21 -11.26 -10.53
CA PRO A 75 -7.94 -11.11 -9.10
C PRO A 75 -6.45 -10.91 -8.79
N GLU A 76 -5.57 -11.66 -9.45
CA GLU A 76 -4.12 -11.57 -9.28
C GLU A 76 -3.61 -10.21 -9.77
N ASN A 77 -4.07 -9.74 -10.94
CA ASN A 77 -3.72 -8.42 -11.46
C ASN A 77 -4.20 -7.31 -10.52
N LEU A 78 -5.38 -7.45 -9.90
CA LEU A 78 -5.90 -6.49 -8.92
C LEU A 78 -5.08 -6.48 -7.63
N ALA A 79 -4.59 -7.63 -7.19
CA ALA A 79 -3.68 -7.70 -6.04
C ALA A 79 -2.35 -6.99 -6.35
N GLU A 80 -1.77 -7.22 -7.53
CA GLU A 80 -0.57 -6.50 -8.00
C GLU A 80 -0.82 -4.97 -8.06
N LEU A 81 -1.99 -4.53 -8.56
CA LEU A 81 -2.36 -3.10 -8.58
C LEU A 81 -2.57 -2.53 -7.18
N ALA A 82 -3.16 -3.29 -6.26
CA ALA A 82 -3.37 -2.87 -4.89
C ALA A 82 -2.04 -2.64 -4.18
N GLU A 83 -1.09 -3.56 -4.35
CA GLU A 83 0.27 -3.41 -3.83
C GLU A 83 0.95 -2.18 -4.44
N ALA A 84 0.94 -2.02 -5.77
CA ALA A 84 1.54 -0.86 -6.43
C ALA A 84 0.88 0.46 -5.96
N SER A 85 -0.44 0.50 -5.78
CA SER A 85 -1.14 1.68 -5.27
C SER A 85 -0.75 2.01 -3.83
N ALA A 86 -0.50 0.99 -3.00
CA ALA A 86 0.01 1.17 -1.65
C ALA A 86 1.43 1.74 -1.65
N GLN A 87 2.31 1.26 -2.55
CA GLN A 87 3.67 1.79 -2.73
C GLN A 87 3.66 3.27 -3.11
N VAL A 88 2.79 3.68 -4.06
CA VAL A 88 2.65 5.10 -4.43
C VAL A 88 2.16 5.95 -3.24
N SER A 89 1.23 5.42 -2.44
CA SER A 89 0.73 6.11 -1.24
C SER A 89 1.81 6.24 -0.16
N LEU A 90 2.65 5.21 0.00
CA LEU A 90 3.80 5.25 0.90
C LEU A 90 4.84 6.26 0.43
N ALA A 91 5.15 6.30 -0.87
CA ALA A 91 6.04 7.30 -1.44
C ALA A 91 5.55 8.74 -1.17
N ALA A 92 4.25 9.00 -1.33
CA ALA A 92 3.65 10.30 -1.01
C ALA A 92 3.79 10.66 0.48
N THR A 93 3.58 9.68 1.36
CA THR A 93 3.78 9.84 2.81
C THR A 93 5.24 10.15 3.14
N LEU A 94 6.18 9.44 2.54
CA LEU A 94 7.62 9.66 2.73
C LEU A 94 8.06 11.05 2.23
N CYS A 95 7.52 11.52 1.09
CA CYS A 95 7.76 12.90 0.62
C CYS A 95 7.25 13.94 1.63
N THR A 96 6.09 13.69 2.24
CA THR A 96 5.51 14.56 3.27
C THR A 96 6.35 14.55 4.55
N LEU A 97 6.81 13.38 4.99
CA LEU A 97 7.71 13.26 6.14
C LEU A 97 9.06 13.94 5.89
N ALA A 98 9.57 13.92 4.66
CA ALA A 98 10.80 14.62 4.29
C ALA A 98 10.68 16.14 4.42
N ILE A 99 9.49 16.72 4.13
CA ILE A 99 9.19 18.13 4.41
C ILE A 99 9.24 18.38 5.91
N HIS A 100 8.54 17.55 6.69
CA HIS A 100 8.40 17.74 8.13
C HIS A 100 9.76 17.68 8.83
N SER A 101 10.54 16.62 8.62
CA SER A 101 11.86 16.47 9.24
C SER A 101 12.81 17.62 8.88
N ARG A 102 12.79 18.08 7.63
CA ARG A 102 13.64 19.20 7.22
C ARG A 102 13.16 20.54 7.76
N THR A 103 11.85 20.71 7.94
CA THR A 103 11.28 21.93 8.52
C THR A 103 11.56 22.01 10.02
N GLU A 104 11.51 20.90 10.75
CA GLU A 104 11.87 20.85 12.17
C GLU A 104 13.33 21.29 12.40
N VAL A 105 14.27 20.79 11.59
CA VAL A 105 15.69 21.21 11.63
C VAL A 105 15.89 22.71 11.41
N LEU A 106 15.00 23.36 10.65
CA LEU A 106 15.10 24.81 10.40
C LEU A 106 14.40 25.66 11.46
N LEU A 107 13.51 25.07 12.26
CA LEU A 107 12.69 25.79 13.24
C LEU A 107 13.21 25.64 14.68
N TYR A 108 13.88 24.53 14.97
CA TYR A 108 14.29 24.17 16.33
C TYR A 108 15.80 23.98 16.40
N GLU A 109 16.45 24.67 17.35
CA GLU A 109 17.91 24.61 17.56
C GLU A 109 18.36 23.27 18.14
N ASP A 110 17.45 22.50 18.74
CA ASP A 110 17.69 21.17 19.32
C ASP A 110 17.24 20.02 18.42
N ALA A 111 16.70 20.31 17.24
CA ALA A 111 16.40 19.28 16.26
C ALA A 111 17.70 18.62 15.78
N ASP A 112 17.62 17.31 15.52
CA ASP A 112 18.74 16.53 14.99
C ASP A 112 19.19 17.15 13.66
N GLU A 113 20.32 17.87 13.67
CA GLU A 113 20.74 18.82 12.61
C GLU A 113 20.92 18.16 11.24
N THR A 114 20.94 16.82 11.20
CA THR A 114 21.35 16.09 10.02
C THR A 114 20.24 16.07 8.96
N PRO A 115 20.47 16.60 7.75
CA PRO A 115 19.55 16.45 6.61
C PRO A 115 19.35 14.99 6.17
N GLU A 116 20.01 14.04 6.84
CA GLU A 116 20.02 12.62 6.50
C GLU A 116 18.64 11.97 6.63
N THR A 117 17.86 12.30 7.66
CA THR A 117 16.50 11.74 7.82
C THR A 117 15.59 12.12 6.66
N SER A 118 15.60 13.40 6.25
CA SER A 118 14.83 13.86 5.08
C SER A 118 15.30 13.15 3.80
N ARG A 119 16.62 13.05 3.59
CA ARG A 119 17.19 12.36 2.42
C ARG A 119 16.88 10.86 2.40
N GLN A 120 16.85 10.21 3.56
CA GLN A 120 16.51 8.80 3.68
C GLN A 120 15.04 8.56 3.36
N ASN A 121 14.14 9.46 3.81
CA ASN A 121 12.74 9.42 3.41
C ASN A 121 12.58 9.59 1.89
N LEU A 122 13.28 10.56 1.28
CA LEU A 122 13.25 10.74 -0.17
C LEU A 122 13.86 9.55 -0.92
N ARG A 123 14.86 8.87 -0.36
CA ARG A 123 15.39 7.62 -0.91
C ARG A 123 14.34 6.52 -0.89
N GLY A 124 13.67 6.31 0.25
CA GLY A 124 12.57 5.36 0.33
C GLY A 124 11.46 5.69 -0.68
N ALA A 125 11.10 6.97 -0.81
CA ALA A 125 10.11 7.39 -1.79
C ALA A 125 10.50 7.04 -3.24
N VAL A 126 11.77 7.21 -3.62
CA VAL A 126 12.28 6.79 -4.93
C VAL A 126 12.13 5.28 -5.14
N GLU A 127 12.52 4.48 -4.15
CA GLU A 127 12.45 3.01 -4.22
C GLU A 127 11.00 2.55 -4.42
N GLU A 128 10.07 3.08 -3.64
CA GLU A 128 8.63 2.76 -3.75
C GLU A 128 8.05 3.17 -5.12
N LEU A 129 8.46 4.32 -5.67
CA LEU A 129 8.03 4.76 -7.00
C LEU A 129 8.58 3.86 -8.11
N ASP A 130 9.83 3.40 -8.00
CA ASP A 130 10.46 2.50 -8.97
C ASP A 130 9.77 1.11 -8.98
N PHE A 131 9.42 0.59 -7.80
CA PHE A 131 8.63 -0.65 -7.68
C PHE A 131 7.24 -0.49 -8.31
N ALA A 132 6.53 0.58 -7.97
CA ALA A 132 5.20 0.84 -8.51
C ALA A 132 5.24 0.99 -10.04
N ALA A 133 6.18 1.78 -10.58
CA ALA A 133 6.33 2.00 -12.01
C ALA A 133 6.56 0.69 -12.78
N THR A 134 7.41 -0.19 -12.23
CA THR A 134 7.68 -1.51 -12.80
C THR A 134 6.41 -2.36 -12.87
N THR A 135 5.60 -2.37 -11.80
CA THR A 135 4.35 -3.11 -11.74
C THR A 135 3.31 -2.58 -12.73
N TYR A 136 3.08 -1.26 -12.77
CA TYR A 136 2.16 -0.63 -13.72
C TYR A 136 2.56 -0.89 -15.18
N ARG A 137 3.85 -0.82 -15.49
CA ARG A 137 4.37 -1.13 -16.84
C ARG A 137 4.11 -2.58 -17.22
N ARG A 138 4.42 -3.54 -16.33
CA ARG A 138 4.20 -4.96 -16.55
C ARG A 138 2.72 -5.27 -16.80
N LEU A 139 1.83 -4.73 -15.98
CA LEU A 139 0.39 -4.94 -16.10
C LEU A 139 -0.17 -4.33 -17.39
N THR A 140 0.24 -3.12 -17.73
CA THR A 140 -0.15 -2.47 -18.99
C THR A 140 0.28 -3.30 -20.20
N GLN A 141 1.50 -3.84 -20.21
CA GLN A 141 1.99 -4.70 -21.28
C GLN A 141 1.21 -6.02 -21.35
N ARG A 142 0.88 -6.64 -20.20
CA ARG A 142 0.06 -7.85 -20.13
C ARG A 142 -1.32 -7.61 -20.73
N LEU A 143 -1.99 -6.52 -20.35
CA LEU A 143 -3.31 -6.17 -20.87
C LEU A 143 -3.28 -5.78 -22.34
N SER A 144 -2.25 -5.06 -22.79
CA SER A 144 -2.08 -4.72 -24.21
C SER A 144 -1.93 -5.96 -25.08
N ARG A 145 -1.14 -6.96 -24.64
CA ARG A 145 -1.03 -8.26 -25.33
C ARG A 145 -2.36 -9.00 -25.38
N ARG A 146 -3.10 -9.01 -24.27
CA ARG A 146 -4.46 -9.58 -24.21
C ARG A 146 -5.42 -8.92 -25.18
N LEU A 147 -5.43 -7.60 -25.25
CA LEU A 147 -6.26 -6.86 -26.21
C LEU A 147 -5.89 -7.16 -27.67
N ALA A 148 -4.60 -7.38 -27.95
CA ALA A 148 -4.14 -7.76 -29.28
C ALA A 148 -4.53 -9.21 -29.65
N SER A 149 -4.60 -10.11 -28.67
CA SER A 149 -4.93 -11.52 -28.88
C SER A 149 -6.44 -11.76 -28.98
N THR A 150 -6.91 -12.25 -30.13
CA THR A 150 -8.32 -12.62 -30.31
C THR A 150 -8.72 -13.84 -29.47
N ALA A 151 -7.78 -14.76 -29.23
CA ALA A 151 -8.04 -15.96 -28.43
C ALA A 151 -8.24 -15.59 -26.96
N GLU A 152 -7.36 -14.77 -26.39
CA GLU A 152 -7.45 -14.34 -24.99
C GLU A 152 -8.68 -13.46 -24.76
N ARG A 153 -9.04 -12.58 -25.71
CA ARG A 153 -10.29 -11.81 -25.63
C ARG A 153 -11.55 -12.69 -25.60
N ARG A 154 -11.58 -13.78 -26.38
CA ARG A 154 -12.71 -14.71 -26.37
C ARG A 154 -12.78 -15.48 -25.07
N GLU A 155 -11.64 -15.91 -24.53
CA GLU A 155 -11.54 -16.56 -23.23
C GLU A 155 -12.07 -15.64 -22.12
N ASP A 156 -11.62 -14.38 -22.08
CA ASP A 156 -12.10 -13.40 -21.10
C ASP A 156 -13.60 -13.15 -21.23
N GLN A 157 -14.12 -13.02 -22.46
CA GLN A 157 -15.55 -12.82 -22.66
C GLN A 157 -16.38 -14.01 -22.15
N GLN A 158 -15.92 -15.24 -22.37
CA GLN A 158 -16.61 -16.43 -21.84
C GLN A 158 -16.64 -16.46 -20.31
N LEU A 159 -15.55 -16.06 -19.65
CA LEU A 159 -15.48 -15.98 -18.20
C LEU A 159 -16.39 -14.88 -17.65
N ILE A 160 -16.39 -13.71 -18.30
CA ILE A 160 -17.27 -12.59 -17.96
C ILE A 160 -18.75 -12.98 -18.13
N ASP A 161 -19.11 -13.59 -19.26
CA ASP A 161 -20.48 -14.02 -19.54
C ASP A 161 -20.94 -15.07 -18.52
N ARG A 162 -20.07 -16.02 -18.15
CA ARG A 162 -20.34 -17.00 -17.09
C ARG A 162 -20.57 -16.31 -15.74
N ALA A 163 -19.76 -15.32 -15.39
CA ALA A 163 -19.91 -14.57 -14.13
C ALA A 163 -21.20 -13.73 -14.12
N LEU A 164 -21.61 -13.17 -15.26
CA LEU A 164 -22.87 -12.44 -15.41
C LEU A 164 -24.09 -13.35 -15.36
N ALA A 165 -24.01 -14.55 -15.94
CA ALA A 165 -25.10 -15.52 -15.99
C ALA A 165 -25.30 -16.27 -14.65
N ALA A 166 -24.33 -16.22 -13.74
CA ALA A 166 -24.44 -16.83 -12.42
C ALA A 166 -25.48 -16.07 -11.55
N PRO A 167 -26.57 -16.71 -11.11
CA PRO A 167 -27.54 -16.06 -10.22
C PRO A 167 -26.90 -15.86 -8.83
N GLY A 168 -26.74 -14.61 -8.40
CA GLY A 168 -26.68 -14.26 -6.99
C GLY A 168 -25.38 -14.52 -6.20
N ALA A 169 -24.19 -14.44 -6.79
CA ALA A 169 -22.94 -14.43 -6.01
C ALA A 169 -22.53 -13.00 -5.59
N THR A 170 -23.41 -12.28 -4.91
CA THR A 170 -22.99 -11.14 -4.09
C THR A 170 -22.42 -11.67 -2.77
N GLY A 171 -21.10 -11.55 -2.63
CA GLY A 171 -20.35 -11.49 -1.37
C GLY A 171 -20.73 -12.48 -0.25
N THR A 172 -19.89 -13.49 -0.05
CA THR A 172 -19.54 -13.92 1.32
C THR A 172 -18.28 -14.77 1.27
N HIS A 173 -17.28 -14.37 2.05
CA HIS A 173 -16.31 -15.30 2.58
C HIS A 173 -17.07 -16.52 3.15
N SER A 174 -16.78 -17.71 2.64
CA SER A 174 -17.17 -18.97 3.26
C SER A 174 -16.23 -20.08 2.79
N THR A 175 -14.99 -20.02 3.26
CA THR A 175 -14.30 -21.25 3.65
C THR A 175 -15.00 -21.74 4.92
N THR A 176 -16.04 -22.54 4.76
CA THR A 176 -16.67 -23.25 5.86
C THR A 176 -15.65 -24.28 6.39
N PRO A 177 -15.33 -24.27 7.70
CA PRO A 177 -14.45 -25.27 8.29
C PRO A 177 -15.16 -26.63 8.36
N THR A 178 -14.42 -27.69 8.03
CA THR A 178 -14.78 -29.09 8.24
C THR A 178 -15.26 -29.33 9.68
N PRO A 179 -16.43 -29.96 9.91
CA PRO A 179 -16.85 -30.30 11.26
C PRO A 179 -16.03 -31.48 11.79
N ALA A 180 -15.33 -31.25 12.90
CA ALA A 180 -14.81 -32.31 13.76
C ALA A 180 -15.95 -32.89 14.62
N PRO A 181 -15.98 -34.22 14.87
CA PRO A 181 -16.97 -34.83 15.73
C PRO A 181 -16.75 -34.45 17.21
N THR A 182 -17.85 -34.07 17.83
CA THR A 182 -18.02 -33.76 19.27
C THR A 182 -17.58 -34.88 20.21
N ALA A 183 -16.83 -34.51 21.25
CA ALA A 183 -16.94 -35.08 22.60
C ALA A 183 -16.50 -34.07 23.69
N VAL A 184 -17.47 -33.28 24.15
CA VAL A 184 -17.80 -32.94 25.55
C VAL A 184 -16.66 -32.98 26.59
N LYS A 185 -16.35 -31.84 27.25
CA LYS A 185 -16.80 -31.54 28.64
C LYS A 185 -16.37 -30.14 29.15
N ALA A 186 -17.39 -29.38 29.59
CA ALA A 186 -17.48 -28.43 30.72
C ALA A 186 -16.19 -27.85 31.36
N ALA A 187 -16.12 -26.63 31.87
CA ALA A 187 -16.96 -25.44 31.92
C ALA A 187 -16.10 -24.33 32.57
N CYS A 188 -16.43 -23.08 32.21
CA CYS A 188 -16.16 -21.75 32.78
C CYS A 188 -15.80 -21.61 34.29
N PRO A 189 -15.59 -20.38 34.81
CA PRO A 189 -14.65 -19.32 34.41
C PRO A 189 -13.95 -18.64 35.63
N SER A 190 -12.86 -17.90 35.38
CA SER A 190 -12.33 -16.75 36.18
C SER A 190 -11.94 -16.96 37.66
N PRO A 191 -11.00 -16.16 38.22
CA PRO A 191 -11.41 -14.86 38.76
C PRO A 191 -10.35 -13.74 38.72
N ALA A 192 -10.84 -12.53 39.00
CA ALA A 192 -10.07 -11.33 39.21
C ALA A 192 -9.36 -11.27 40.59
N ARG A 193 -8.23 -10.55 40.58
CA ARG A 193 -7.63 -9.68 41.61
C ARG A 193 -7.46 -10.14 43.07
N SER A 194 -6.19 -9.98 43.49
CA SER A 194 -5.68 -9.44 44.75
C SER A 194 -5.81 -10.27 46.04
N ALA A 195 -4.67 -10.71 46.57
CA ALA A 195 -4.14 -10.29 47.89
C ALA A 195 -2.86 -11.09 48.26
N LEU A 196 -1.80 -10.37 48.60
CA LEU A 196 -0.68 -10.82 49.46
C LEU A 196 -1.23 -11.11 50.88
N PRO A 197 -0.60 -11.97 51.73
CA PRO A 197 0.65 -11.56 52.39
C PRO A 197 1.63 -12.67 52.87
N ARG A 198 2.86 -12.20 53.17
CA ARG A 198 3.78 -12.54 54.29
C ARG A 198 4.47 -13.91 54.41
N GLY A 199 5.79 -13.81 54.65
CA GLY A 199 6.63 -14.73 55.42
C GLY A 199 8.02 -14.90 54.80
N HIS A 200 9.02 -14.12 55.24
CA HIS A 200 10.17 -14.56 56.07
C HIS A 200 11.12 -15.52 55.35
N ALA A 201 12.45 -15.37 55.29
CA ALA A 201 13.48 -14.51 55.87
C ALA A 201 14.66 -14.57 54.83
N ASP A 202 15.81 -13.92 54.88
CA ASP A 202 16.60 -13.38 55.98
C ASP A 202 17.75 -12.54 55.39
N ASP A 203 18.28 -11.67 56.24
CA ASP A 203 19.60 -11.03 56.26
C ASP A 203 20.06 -10.00 55.21
N GLY A 204 20.23 -8.76 55.71
CA GLY A 204 21.01 -7.66 55.12
C GLY A 204 22.53 -7.80 55.39
N PRO A 205 23.29 -6.73 55.72
CA PRO A 205 22.96 -5.31 55.64
C PRO A 205 24.08 -4.39 55.08
N LEU A 206 23.66 -3.15 54.78
CA LEU A 206 24.32 -1.85 55.04
C LEU A 206 25.73 -1.52 54.51
N LYS A 207 25.77 -0.45 53.67
CA LYS A 207 26.50 0.84 53.81
C LYS A 207 26.76 1.37 52.40
N GLY A 208 26.57 2.63 52.03
CA GLY A 208 26.35 3.86 52.79
C GLY A 208 26.97 4.99 51.94
N ARG A 209 26.23 6.10 51.80
CA ARG A 209 26.68 7.48 51.51
C ARG A 209 27.78 7.68 50.45
N ARG A 210 27.45 8.45 49.41
CA ARG A 210 27.67 9.91 49.38
C ARG A 210 26.80 10.55 48.31
#